data_AF-A0A5A8F478-F1
#
_entry.id   AF-A0A5A8F478-F1
#
_cell.length_a   1.000
_cell.length_b   1.000
_cell.length_c   1.000
_cell.angle_alpha   90.00
_cell.angle_beta   90.00
_cell.angle_gamma   90.00
#
_symmetry.space_group_name_H-M   'P 1'
#
loop_
_entity.id
_entity.type
_entity.pdbx_description
1 polymer ?
#
loop_
_entity_poly.entity_id
_entity_poly.type
_entity_poly.pdbx_seq_one_letter_code
_entity_poly.pdbx_strand_id
1 'polypeptide(L)'
;MKLENKSQYQNIPNYYEDEIDLYELWLTIKKYKKLIFAIVIVSLIIATLYTFLTPRVYTVENTLFLPNLKTINDTLFSSSSGSKTSDRSIFNKNDIKNLLSNLDKYDENTLKNYLKLNDDEIQTLKSIKVSDIKRGNLLTIRIDVQDIALAKNILNKILDYINNLNLIKESLQQNKLLLEKERDNLYAKIVEYKFLIKKLKSFNHQRDNLYLGFDPYGALLDVEHKYNLILETLKTYNKFNKITYLSDPIYPNKPSKPKTKLIIAVSFITSLMFGIFLAFFIEWIKNAQKRYEKNN
;
A
#
# COMPACT_ATOMS: atom_id res chain seq x y z
N MET A 1 -53.93 0.81 84.00
CA MET A 1 -53.45 1.41 82.73
C MET A 1 -51.93 1.31 82.68
N LYS A 2 -51.40 0.33 81.96
CA LYS A 2 -50.00 0.28 81.50
C LYS A 2 -50.02 -0.57 80.23
N LEU A 3 -49.95 0.12 79.09
CA LEU A 3 -49.83 -0.48 77.77
C LEU A 3 -48.38 -0.92 77.61
N GLU A 4 -48.10 -2.22 77.68
CA GLU A 4 -46.81 -2.76 77.27
C GLU A 4 -46.88 -3.17 75.81
N ASN A 5 -46.39 -2.25 74.98
CA ASN A 5 -46.25 -2.37 73.55
C ASN A 5 -45.11 -3.34 73.24
N LYS A 6 -45.43 -4.60 72.90
CA LYS A 6 -44.47 -5.54 72.32
C LYS A 6 -44.34 -5.27 70.83
N SER A 7 -43.34 -4.49 70.47
CA SER A 7 -42.89 -4.33 69.09
C SER A 7 -42.47 -5.70 68.53
N GLN A 8 -43.18 -6.11 67.48
CA GLN A 8 -42.84 -7.25 66.62
C GLN A 8 -41.52 -6.94 65.90
N TYR A 9 -40.45 -7.66 66.21
CA TYR A 9 -39.25 -7.64 65.38
C TYR A 9 -39.51 -8.52 64.16
N GLN A 10 -39.75 -7.83 63.04
CA GLN A 10 -39.89 -8.40 61.72
C GLN A 10 -38.55 -9.06 61.32
N ASN A 11 -38.56 -10.38 61.14
CA ASN A 11 -37.43 -11.15 60.61
C ASN A 11 -37.18 -10.71 59.17
N ILE A 12 -36.24 -9.79 58.97
CA ILE A 12 -35.71 -9.46 57.65
C ILE A 12 -34.82 -10.65 57.25
N PRO A 13 -35.10 -11.36 56.13
CA PRO A 13 -34.21 -12.42 55.68
C PRO A 13 -32.84 -11.78 55.42
N ASN A 14 -31.86 -12.23 56.19
CA ASN A 14 -30.47 -11.85 56.04
C ASN A 14 -30.01 -12.39 54.69
N TYR A 15 -30.15 -11.59 53.64
CA TYR A 15 -29.44 -11.80 52.39
C TYR A 15 -27.98 -11.62 52.75
N TYR A 16 -27.31 -12.74 53.06
CA TYR A 16 -25.86 -12.80 52.98
C TYR A 16 -25.51 -12.24 51.60
N GLU A 17 -24.91 -11.05 51.59
CA GLU A 17 -24.16 -10.60 50.44
C GLU A 17 -23.10 -11.69 50.24
N ASP A 18 -23.30 -12.53 49.21
CA ASP A 18 -22.29 -13.48 48.76
C ASP A 18 -21.08 -12.65 48.30
N GLU A 19 -20.25 -12.21 49.25
CA GLU A 19 -18.96 -11.62 48.98
C GLU A 19 -18.17 -12.68 48.19
N ILE A 20 -17.75 -12.32 46.98
CA ILE A 20 -16.97 -13.22 46.12
C ILE A 20 -15.62 -13.48 46.82
N ASP A 21 -15.49 -14.63 47.46
CA ASP A 21 -14.24 -15.00 48.14
C ASP A 21 -13.15 -15.36 47.12
N LEU A 22 -12.14 -14.51 47.02
CA LEU A 22 -10.95 -14.71 46.19
C LEU A 22 -10.21 -16.01 46.53
N TYR A 23 -10.28 -16.46 47.78
CA TYR A 23 -9.65 -17.70 48.22
C TYR A 23 -10.36 -18.93 47.64
N GLU A 24 -11.69 -18.93 47.58
CA GLU A 24 -12.48 -20.00 46.96
C GLU A 24 -12.17 -20.13 45.46
N LEU A 25 -11.98 -18.99 44.77
CA LEU A 25 -11.55 -18.97 43.37
C LEU A 25 -10.20 -19.66 43.19
N TRP A 26 -9.22 -19.36 44.05
CA TRP A 26 -7.90 -19.98 44.00
C TRP A 26 -7.95 -21.49 44.27
N LEU A 27 -8.75 -21.93 45.24
CA LEU A 27 -8.93 -23.36 45.55
C LEU A 27 -9.52 -24.11 44.36
N THR A 28 -10.51 -23.52 43.68
CA THR A 28 -11.14 -24.11 42.49
C THR A 28 -10.11 -24.30 41.37
N ILE A 29 -9.30 -23.27 41.09
CA ILE A 29 -8.22 -23.36 40.09
C ILE A 29 -7.20 -24.44 40.50
N LYS A 30 -6.80 -24.50 41.78
CA LYS A 30 -5.86 -25.49 42.29
C LYS A 30 -6.39 -26.92 42.17
N LYS A 31 -7.70 -27.12 42.38
CA LYS A 31 -8.40 -28.41 42.24
C LYS A 31 -8.38 -28.92 40.79
N TYR A 32 -8.61 -28.03 39.82
CA TYR A 32 -8.69 -28.38 38.40
C TYR A 32 -7.42 -28.11 37.59
N LYS A 33 -6.27 -27.82 38.23
CA LYS A 33 -5.01 -27.50 37.55
C LYS A 33 -4.57 -28.52 36.47
N LYS A 34 -4.85 -29.81 36.69
CA LYS A 34 -4.54 -30.88 35.71
C LYS A 34 -5.42 -30.78 34.46
N LEU A 35 -6.69 -30.43 34.63
CA LEU A 35 -7.64 -30.23 33.53
C LEU A 35 -7.24 -28.99 32.72
N ILE A 36 -6.95 -27.87 33.39
CA ILE A 36 -6.48 -26.65 32.75
C ILE A 36 -5.21 -26.93 31.92
N PHE A 37 -4.24 -27.63 32.52
CA PHE A 37 -3.00 -27.99 31.84
C PHE A 37 -3.21 -28.92 30.64
N ALA A 38 -4.11 -29.91 30.75
CA ALA A 38 -4.45 -30.81 29.65
C ALA A 38 -5.07 -30.05 28.46
N ILE A 39 -6.00 -29.12 28.72
CA ILE A 39 -6.62 -28.28 27.67
C ILE A 39 -5.57 -27.45 26.95
N VAL A 40 -4.65 -26.82 27.69
CA VAL A 40 -3.57 -26.02 27.12
C VAL A 40 -2.67 -26.86 26.23
N ILE A 41 -2.26 -28.06 26.67
CA ILE A 41 -1.42 -28.96 25.86
C ILE A 41 -2.14 -29.38 24.58
N VAL A 42 -3.40 -29.82 24.68
CA VAL A 42 -4.17 -30.24 23.49
C VAL A 42 -4.33 -29.09 22.50
N SER A 43 -4.64 -27.89 22.99
CA SER A 43 -4.74 -26.70 22.15
C SER A 43 -3.41 -26.35 21.47
N LEU A 44 -2.29 -26.45 22.19
CA LEU A 44 -0.96 -26.23 21.62
C LEU A 44 -0.64 -27.24 20.53
N ILE A 45 -0.93 -28.54 20.74
CA ILE A 45 -0.73 -29.59 19.74
C ILE A 45 -1.51 -29.27 18.46
N ILE A 46 -2.80 -28.92 18.59
CA ILE A 46 -3.67 -28.55 17.47
C ILE A 46 -3.10 -27.31 16.74
N ALA A 47 -2.66 -26.29 17.48
CA ALA A 47 -2.08 -25.08 16.90
C ALA A 47 -0.79 -25.37 16.13
N THR A 48 0.11 -26.20 16.68
CA THR A 48 1.32 -26.63 15.96
C THR A 48 0.99 -27.41 14.69
N LEU A 49 0.05 -28.36 14.77
CA LEU A 49 -0.38 -29.14 13.61
C LEU A 49 -0.96 -28.23 12.52
N TYR A 50 -1.79 -27.27 12.90
CA TYR A 50 -2.33 -26.26 11.99
C TYR A 50 -1.24 -25.43 11.29
N THR A 51 -0.22 -24.99 12.03
CA THR A 51 0.89 -24.22 11.45
C THR A 51 1.76 -25.04 10.49
N PHE A 52 1.80 -26.36 10.64
CA PHE A 52 2.56 -27.25 9.76
C PHE A 52 1.80 -27.57 8.48
N LEU A 53 0.47 -27.71 8.56
CA LEU A 53 -0.39 -28.01 7.42
C LEU A 53 -0.63 -26.80 6.51
N THR A 54 -0.64 -25.59 7.08
CA THR A 54 -0.88 -24.36 6.32
C THR A 54 0.31 -24.01 5.41
N PRO A 55 0.07 -23.69 4.13
CA PRO A 55 1.15 -23.43 3.18
C PRO A 55 1.93 -22.18 3.57
N ARG A 56 3.26 -22.25 3.40
CA ARG A 56 4.17 -21.14 3.62
C ARG A 56 4.00 -20.12 2.51
N VAL A 57 3.84 -18.85 2.87
CA VAL A 57 3.70 -17.74 1.92
C VAL A 57 4.74 -16.68 2.21
N TYR A 58 5.47 -16.28 1.19
CA TYR A 58 6.51 -15.26 1.21
C TYR A 58 5.93 -13.96 0.66
N THR A 59 6.22 -12.85 1.33
CA THR A 59 5.79 -11.53 0.89
C THR A 59 6.98 -10.81 0.26
N VAL A 60 6.88 -10.44 -1.00
CA VAL A 60 7.90 -9.66 -1.70
C VAL A 60 7.34 -8.27 -2.00
N GLU A 61 8.13 -7.25 -1.69
CA GLU A 61 7.74 -5.85 -1.87
C GLU A 61 8.69 -5.18 -2.85
N ASN A 62 8.13 -4.34 -3.72
CA ASN A 62 8.91 -3.44 -4.53
C ASN A 62 8.20 -2.09 -4.74
N THR A 63 8.98 -1.03 -4.87
CA THR A 63 8.49 0.32 -5.09
C THR A 63 8.64 0.72 -6.54
N LEU A 64 7.52 1.01 -7.19
CA LEU A 64 7.43 1.62 -8.50
C LEU A 64 7.67 3.12 -8.42
N PHE A 65 8.48 3.60 -9.35
CA PHE A 65 8.66 5.01 -9.66
C PHE A 65 7.81 5.40 -10.87
N LEU A 66 6.89 6.34 -10.67
CA LEU A 66 6.09 6.92 -11.74
C LEU A 66 6.72 8.25 -12.13
N PRO A 67 7.25 8.39 -13.35
CA PRO A 67 7.90 9.62 -13.76
C PRO A 67 6.89 10.78 -13.75
N ASN A 68 7.30 11.91 -13.19
CA ASN A 68 6.47 13.10 -13.17
C ASN A 68 6.63 13.86 -14.49
N LEU A 69 5.89 13.44 -15.51
CA LEU A 69 5.82 14.17 -16.76
C LEU A 69 4.75 15.24 -16.63
N LYS A 70 5.21 16.47 -16.41
CA LYS A 70 4.37 17.66 -16.54
C LYS A 70 4.12 17.94 -18.01
N THR A 71 2.95 18.50 -18.32
CA THR A 71 2.64 18.97 -19.68
C THR A 71 3.61 20.10 -20.04
N ILE A 72 4.00 20.18 -21.31
CA ILE A 72 4.88 21.22 -21.88
C ILE A 72 4.54 22.63 -21.38
N ASN A 73 3.25 22.95 -21.34
CA ASN A 73 2.76 24.25 -20.91
C ASN A 73 3.19 24.61 -19.47
N ASP A 74 3.25 23.62 -18.57
CA ASP A 74 3.64 23.83 -17.17
C ASP A 74 5.16 23.93 -16.97
N THR A 75 5.95 23.32 -17.87
CA THR A 75 7.42 23.26 -17.74
C THR A 75 8.14 24.43 -18.39
N LEU A 76 7.56 25.02 -19.45
CA LEU A 76 8.22 26.09 -20.23
C LEU A 76 7.60 27.48 -20.05
N PHE A 77 6.37 27.59 -19.52
CA PHE A 77 5.62 28.86 -19.38
C PHE A 77 5.25 29.23 -17.94
N SER A 78 5.66 28.44 -16.95
CA SER A 78 5.39 28.71 -15.52
C SER A 78 6.13 29.93 -14.96
N SER A 79 6.99 30.59 -15.74
CA SER A 79 7.68 31.81 -15.35
C SER A 79 6.95 33.11 -15.70
N SER A 80 5.85 33.10 -16.47
CA SER A 80 5.22 34.35 -16.94
C SER A 80 3.71 34.50 -16.75
N SER A 81 2.97 33.48 -16.30
CA SER A 81 1.54 33.63 -16.03
C SER A 81 1.14 32.83 -14.79
N GLY A 82 0.66 33.52 -13.76
CA GLY A 82 0.21 32.95 -12.48
C GLY A 82 -1.07 32.10 -12.57
N SER A 83 -1.44 31.62 -13.76
CA SER A 83 -2.52 30.65 -13.90
C SER A 83 -2.03 29.29 -13.40
N LYS A 84 -2.57 28.84 -12.26
CA LYS A 84 -2.50 27.45 -11.80
C LYS A 84 -3.27 26.58 -12.80
N THR A 85 -2.64 26.27 -13.93
CA THR A 85 -3.07 25.17 -14.79
C THR A 85 -2.98 23.90 -13.95
N SER A 86 -4.09 23.17 -13.90
CA SER A 86 -4.21 21.94 -13.13
C SER A 86 -3.08 21.01 -13.59
N ASP A 87 -2.20 20.59 -12.67
CA ASP A 87 -1.09 19.66 -12.89
C ASP A 87 -1.64 18.39 -13.58
N ARG A 88 -1.65 18.38 -14.91
CA ARG A 88 -2.00 17.22 -15.72
C ARG A 88 -0.73 16.42 -15.89
N SER A 89 -0.40 15.66 -14.83
CA SER A 89 0.65 14.64 -14.90
C SER A 89 0.19 13.52 -15.84
N ILE A 90 1.01 13.16 -16.82
CA ILE A 90 0.72 12.07 -17.76
C ILE A 90 0.47 10.75 -17.03
N PHE A 91 1.17 10.57 -15.91
CA PHE A 91 0.98 9.44 -15.01
C PHE A 91 0.13 9.88 -13.83
N ASN A 92 -1.18 9.74 -13.94
CA ASN A 92 -2.05 9.86 -12.78
C ASN A 92 -1.82 8.66 -11.86
N LYS A 93 -1.15 8.92 -10.74
CA LYS A 93 -0.85 7.95 -9.69
C LYS A 93 -2.09 7.18 -9.23
N ASN A 94 -3.24 7.84 -9.15
CA ASN A 94 -4.49 7.22 -8.70
C ASN A 94 -5.04 6.23 -9.73
N ASP A 95 -4.94 6.54 -11.02
CA ASP A 95 -5.43 5.66 -12.09
C ASP A 95 -4.62 4.36 -12.13
N ILE A 96 -3.29 4.47 -12.05
CA ILE A 96 -2.39 3.31 -11.99
C ILE A 96 -2.62 2.52 -10.71
N LYS A 97 -2.77 3.19 -9.57
CA LYS A 97 -3.08 2.53 -8.30
C LYS A 97 -4.40 1.75 -8.39
N ASN A 98 -5.45 2.35 -8.92
CA ASN A 98 -6.76 1.72 -9.05
C ASN A 98 -6.70 0.50 -9.98
N LEU A 99 -6.03 0.64 -11.13
CA LEU A 99 -5.84 -0.45 -12.08
C LEU A 99 -5.06 -1.62 -11.46
N LEU A 100 -3.97 -1.34 -10.74
CA LEU A 100 -3.20 -2.38 -10.06
C LEU A 100 -3.92 -2.99 -8.86
N SER A 101 -4.72 -2.19 -8.15
CA SER A 101 -5.53 -2.71 -7.03
C SER A 101 -6.62 -3.66 -7.49
N ASN A 102 -7.07 -3.54 -8.75
CA ASN A 102 -8.04 -4.46 -9.33
C ASN A 102 -7.42 -5.83 -9.68
N LEU A 103 -6.08 -5.92 -9.81
CA LEU A 103 -5.42 -7.20 -10.08
C LEU A 103 -5.69 -8.24 -8.97
N ASP A 104 -5.79 -7.80 -7.71
CA ASP A 104 -6.11 -8.71 -6.58
C ASP A 104 -7.51 -9.33 -6.67
N LYS A 105 -8.40 -8.74 -7.47
CA LYS A 105 -9.80 -9.16 -7.61
C LYS A 105 -10.04 -10.02 -8.84
N TYR A 106 -9.05 -10.14 -9.73
CA TYR A 106 -9.20 -10.91 -10.96
C TYR A 106 -9.04 -12.40 -10.71
N ASP A 107 -9.82 -13.19 -11.45
CA ASP A 107 -9.67 -14.64 -11.48
C ASP A 107 -8.31 -15.05 -12.07
N GLU A 108 -7.83 -16.25 -11.71
CA GLU A 108 -6.52 -16.77 -12.10
C GLU A 108 -6.33 -16.76 -13.62
N ASN A 109 -7.34 -17.16 -14.38
CA ASN A 109 -7.30 -17.16 -15.85
C ASN A 109 -7.21 -15.75 -16.43
N THR A 110 -7.91 -14.81 -15.82
CA THR A 110 -7.93 -13.41 -16.23
C THR A 110 -6.57 -12.77 -15.98
N LEU A 111 -6.00 -13.04 -14.81
CA LEU A 111 -4.68 -12.56 -14.43
C LEU A 111 -3.58 -13.16 -15.33
N LYS A 112 -3.69 -14.45 -15.65
CA LYS A 112 -2.80 -15.16 -16.57
C LYS A 112 -2.75 -14.49 -17.93
N ASN A 113 -3.90 -14.10 -18.48
CA ASN A 113 -3.99 -13.45 -19.78
C ASN A 113 -3.43 -12.03 -19.76
N TYR A 114 -3.77 -11.22 -18.75
CA TYR A 114 -3.31 -9.83 -18.67
C TYR A 114 -1.81 -9.71 -18.38
N LEU A 115 -1.31 -10.52 -17.44
CA LEU A 115 0.10 -10.50 -17.03
C LEU A 115 0.98 -11.47 -17.84
N LYS A 116 0.39 -12.27 -18.74
CA LYS A 116 1.07 -13.33 -19.51
C LYS A 116 1.84 -14.30 -18.60
N LEU A 117 1.22 -14.70 -17.49
CA LEU A 117 1.83 -15.61 -16.52
C LEU A 117 1.82 -17.06 -17.03
N ASN A 118 2.79 -17.83 -16.58
CA ASN A 118 2.82 -19.28 -16.79
C ASN A 118 1.96 -19.97 -15.74
N ASP A 119 1.60 -21.23 -15.97
CA ASP A 119 0.78 -22.01 -15.03
C ASP A 119 1.42 -22.14 -13.63
N ASP A 120 2.74 -22.29 -13.56
CA ASP A 120 3.46 -22.38 -12.28
C ASP A 120 3.44 -21.03 -11.52
N GLU A 121 3.45 -19.91 -12.25
CA GLU A 121 3.50 -18.57 -11.65
C GLU A 121 2.14 -18.15 -11.11
N ILE A 122 1.06 -18.49 -11.80
CA ILE A 122 -0.29 -18.17 -11.34
C ILE A 122 -0.66 -19.00 -10.10
N GLN A 123 -0.28 -20.28 -10.06
CA GLN A 123 -0.57 -21.15 -8.92
C GLN A 123 0.17 -20.72 -7.64
N THR A 124 1.39 -20.20 -7.80
CA THR A 124 2.22 -19.75 -6.68
C THR A 124 1.82 -18.37 -6.17
N LEU A 125 1.25 -17.52 -7.02
CA LEU A 125 0.75 -16.20 -6.64
C LEU A 125 -0.54 -16.31 -5.81
N LYS A 126 -0.55 -15.70 -4.63
CA LYS A 126 -1.71 -15.73 -3.71
C LYS A 126 -2.45 -14.42 -3.59
N SER A 127 -1.74 -13.28 -3.63
CA SER A 127 -2.37 -11.96 -3.65
C SER A 127 -1.42 -10.90 -4.19
N ILE A 128 -1.99 -9.83 -4.73
CA ILE A 128 -1.27 -8.63 -5.17
C ILE A 128 -1.88 -7.44 -4.45
N LYS A 129 -1.10 -6.78 -3.60
CA LYS A 129 -1.53 -5.58 -2.88
C LYS A 129 -0.76 -4.37 -3.36
N VAL A 130 -1.48 -3.28 -3.60
CA VAL A 130 -0.86 -2.00 -3.96
C VAL A 130 -1.16 -0.97 -2.88
N SER A 131 -0.10 -0.29 -2.45
CA SER A 131 -0.18 0.76 -1.45
C SER A 131 0.52 2.01 -1.94
N ASP A 132 0.04 3.14 -1.45
CA ASP A 132 0.52 4.46 -1.83
C ASP A 132 1.52 4.96 -0.77
N ILE A 133 2.66 5.48 -1.22
CA ILE A 133 3.57 6.25 -0.37
C ILE A 133 3.14 7.73 -0.41
N LYS A 134 2.73 8.26 0.75
CA LYS A 134 2.19 9.64 0.92
C LYS A 134 3.07 10.76 0.34
N ARG A 135 4.36 10.52 0.12
CA ARG A 135 5.31 11.49 -0.44
C ARG A 135 5.78 11.01 -1.82
N GLY A 136 5.46 11.79 -2.85
CA GLY A 136 5.96 11.62 -4.23
C GLY A 136 5.13 10.69 -5.12
N ASN A 137 5.58 10.53 -6.37
CA ASN A 137 4.97 9.66 -7.38
C ASN A 137 5.47 8.22 -7.25
N LEU A 138 5.31 7.64 -6.06
CA LEU A 138 5.77 6.29 -5.73
C LEU A 138 4.60 5.39 -5.34
N LEU A 139 4.59 4.16 -5.84
CA LEU A 139 3.62 3.12 -5.49
C LEU A 139 4.35 1.87 -5.03
N THR A 140 3.94 1.28 -3.90
CA THR A 140 4.51 0.01 -3.44
C THR A 140 3.59 -1.13 -3.85
N ILE A 141 4.14 -2.06 -4.63
CA ILE A 141 3.52 -3.34 -4.94
C ILE A 141 4.06 -4.37 -3.95
N ARG A 142 3.14 -5.10 -3.33
CA ARG A 142 3.40 -6.23 -2.46
C ARG A 142 2.75 -7.47 -3.08
N ILE A 143 3.53 -8.50 -3.36
CA ILE A 143 3.02 -9.79 -3.82
C ILE A 143 3.23 -10.85 -2.75
N ASP A 144 2.21 -11.67 -2.52
CA ASP A 144 2.30 -12.86 -1.68
C ASP A 144 2.44 -14.08 -2.58
N VAL A 145 3.57 -14.79 -2.48
CA VAL A 145 3.93 -15.91 -3.36
C VAL A 145 4.33 -17.12 -2.53
N GLN A 146 3.98 -18.32 -2.99
CA GLN A 146 4.38 -19.58 -2.37
C GLN A 146 5.83 -19.96 -2.72
N ASP A 147 6.24 -19.73 -3.97
CA ASP A 147 7.62 -19.91 -4.43
C ASP A 147 8.31 -18.56 -4.66
N ILE A 148 9.38 -18.32 -3.91
CA ILE A 148 10.14 -17.07 -3.95
C ILE A 148 10.96 -16.91 -5.24
N ALA A 149 11.33 -18.01 -5.91
CA ALA A 149 12.13 -17.97 -7.14
C ALA A 149 11.37 -17.28 -8.29
N LEU A 150 10.05 -17.48 -8.34
CA LEU A 150 9.18 -16.92 -9.37
C LEU A 150 8.77 -15.47 -9.12
N ALA A 151 8.93 -14.98 -7.89
CA ALA A 151 8.51 -13.62 -7.50
C ALA A 151 9.16 -12.53 -8.36
N LYS A 152 10.42 -12.70 -8.78
CA LYS A 152 11.10 -11.76 -9.69
C LYS A 152 10.38 -11.67 -11.03
N ASN A 153 10.04 -12.81 -11.62
CA ASN A 153 9.43 -12.86 -12.94
C ASN A 153 8.02 -12.27 -12.91
N ILE A 154 7.26 -12.58 -11.87
CA ILE A 154 5.92 -12.01 -11.65
C ILE A 154 5.99 -10.48 -11.55
N LEU A 155 6.93 -9.93 -10.76
CA LEU A 155 7.12 -8.48 -10.66
C LEU A 155 7.46 -7.86 -12.03
N ASN A 156 8.39 -8.46 -12.78
CA ASN A 156 8.76 -7.99 -14.11
C ASN A 156 7.55 -8.01 -15.08
N LYS A 157 6.73 -9.07 -15.05
CA LYS A 157 5.51 -9.17 -15.85
C LYS A 157 4.46 -8.11 -15.46
N ILE A 158 4.34 -7.79 -14.19
CA ILE A 158 3.49 -6.67 -13.73
C ILE A 158 4.03 -5.34 -14.27
N LEU A 159 5.34 -5.12 -14.23
CA LEU A 159 5.97 -3.92 -14.78
C LEU A 159 5.75 -3.80 -16.30
N ASP A 160 5.89 -4.90 -17.02
CA ASP A 160 5.66 -4.97 -18.46
C ASP A 160 4.19 -4.73 -18.81
N TYR A 161 3.27 -5.29 -18.04
CA TYR A 161 1.84 -5.03 -18.19
C TYR A 161 1.54 -3.53 -18.07
N ILE A 162 2.03 -2.89 -17.02
CA ILE A 162 1.83 -1.44 -16.81
C ILE A 162 2.41 -0.65 -17.99
N ASN A 163 3.66 -0.90 -18.36
CA ASN A 163 4.33 -0.14 -19.42
C ASN A 163 3.72 -0.35 -20.81
N ASN A 164 3.00 -1.46 -21.04
CA ASN A 164 2.34 -1.78 -22.30
C ASN A 164 0.85 -1.40 -22.34
N LEU A 165 0.30 -0.79 -21.28
CA LEU A 165 -1.07 -0.29 -21.29
C LEU A 165 -1.24 0.73 -22.41
N ASN A 166 -2.26 0.51 -23.26
CA ASN A 166 -2.50 1.35 -24.43
C ASN A 166 -2.65 2.83 -24.06
N LEU A 167 -3.36 3.13 -22.96
CA LEU A 167 -3.54 4.50 -22.44
C LEU A 167 -2.19 5.17 -22.10
N ILE A 168 -1.26 4.44 -21.50
CA ILE A 168 0.07 4.97 -21.15
C ILE A 168 0.90 5.18 -22.41
N LYS A 169 0.89 4.21 -23.33
CA LYS A 169 1.61 4.32 -24.60
C LYS A 169 1.11 5.50 -25.44
N GLU A 170 -0.21 5.64 -25.57
CA GLU A 170 -0.83 6.73 -26.33
C GLU A 170 -0.50 8.09 -25.70
N SER A 171 -0.68 8.25 -24.39
CA SER A 171 -0.38 9.51 -23.70
C SER A 171 1.10 9.91 -23.78
N LEU A 172 2.02 8.95 -23.68
CA LEU A 172 3.45 9.18 -23.93
C LEU A 172 3.71 9.58 -25.39
N GLN A 173 3.09 8.91 -26.34
CA GLN A 173 3.26 9.23 -27.76
C GLN A 173 2.73 10.64 -28.08
N GLN A 174 1.55 11.00 -27.55
CA GLN A 174 0.98 12.33 -27.75
C GLN A 174 1.86 13.42 -27.14
N ASN A 175 2.36 13.24 -25.93
CA ASN A 175 3.25 14.22 -25.32
C ASN A 175 4.57 14.35 -26.10
N LYS A 176 5.12 13.23 -26.61
CA LYS A 176 6.29 13.28 -27.50
C LYS A 176 6.01 14.10 -28.76
N LEU A 177 4.86 13.89 -29.41
CA LEU A 177 4.45 14.65 -30.59
C LEU A 177 4.29 16.15 -30.29
N LEU A 178 3.80 16.50 -29.10
CA LEU A 178 3.71 17.90 -28.68
C LEU A 178 5.11 18.54 -28.51
N LEU A 179 6.06 17.81 -27.92
CA LEU A 179 7.45 18.27 -27.77
C LEU A 179 8.13 18.45 -29.12
N GLU A 180 7.88 17.55 -30.07
CA GLU A 180 8.39 17.66 -31.45
C GLU A 180 7.80 18.88 -32.16
N LYS A 181 6.49 19.13 -32.02
CA LYS A 181 5.86 20.34 -32.56
C LYS A 181 6.44 21.63 -31.97
N GLU A 182 6.70 21.64 -30.67
CA GLU A 182 7.28 22.80 -30.00
C GLU A 182 8.74 23.03 -30.39
N ARG A 183 9.53 21.95 -30.50
CA ARG A 183 10.89 21.99 -31.06
C ARG A 183 10.88 22.68 -32.42
N ASP A 184 9.97 22.29 -33.30
CA ASP A 184 9.89 22.83 -34.67
C ASP A 184 9.47 24.32 -34.66
N ASN A 185 8.56 24.70 -33.76
CA ASN A 185 8.17 26.10 -33.55
C ASN A 185 9.35 26.96 -33.08
N LEU A 186 10.11 26.51 -32.08
CA LEU A 186 11.28 27.22 -31.58
C LEU A 186 12.37 27.32 -32.65
N TYR A 187 12.57 26.27 -33.44
CA TYR A 187 13.51 26.30 -34.56
C TYR A 187 13.13 27.36 -35.60
N ALA A 188 11.84 27.43 -35.98
CA ALA A 188 11.35 28.46 -36.88
C ALA A 188 11.59 29.89 -36.34
N LYS A 189 11.35 30.11 -35.04
CA LYS A 189 11.64 31.39 -34.37
C LYS A 189 13.13 31.72 -34.35
N ILE A 190 13.99 30.74 -34.13
CA ILE A 190 15.46 30.93 -34.18
C ILE A 190 15.88 31.40 -35.58
N VAL A 191 15.34 30.79 -36.63
CA VAL A 191 15.61 31.18 -38.03
C VAL A 191 15.14 32.61 -38.29
N GLU A 192 13.93 32.97 -37.83
CA GLU A 192 13.38 34.31 -37.96
C GLU A 192 14.22 35.37 -37.23
N TYR A 193 14.57 35.14 -35.96
CA TYR A 193 15.42 36.05 -35.19
C TYR A 193 16.81 36.21 -35.82
N LYS A 194 17.42 35.13 -36.31
CA LYS A 194 18.71 35.19 -37.03
C LYS A 194 18.60 36.03 -38.31
N PHE A 195 17.50 35.90 -39.05
CA PHE A 195 17.24 36.72 -40.23
C PHE A 195 17.05 38.20 -39.87
N LEU A 196 16.25 38.50 -38.83
CA LEU A 196 16.04 39.86 -38.35
C LEU A 196 17.34 40.52 -37.88
N ILE A 197 18.16 39.82 -37.10
CA ILE A 197 19.48 40.29 -36.65
C ILE A 197 20.40 40.55 -37.84
N LYS A 198 20.42 39.66 -38.85
CA LYS A 198 21.19 39.86 -40.08
C LYS A 198 20.75 41.12 -40.83
N LYS A 199 19.43 41.32 -40.96
CA LYS A 199 18.85 42.53 -41.56
C LYS A 199 19.25 43.78 -40.76
N LEU A 200 19.09 43.77 -39.44
CA LEU A 200 19.52 44.88 -38.57
C LEU A 200 21.01 45.21 -38.72
N LYS A 201 21.90 44.20 -38.78
CA LYS A 201 23.33 44.41 -39.06
C LYS A 201 23.57 45.11 -40.41
N SER A 202 22.85 44.72 -41.46
CA SER A 202 22.97 45.37 -42.77
C SER A 202 22.44 46.81 -42.79
N PHE A 203 21.45 47.14 -41.95
CA PHE A 203 20.87 48.49 -41.84
C PHE A 203 21.69 49.43 -40.93
N ASN A 204 22.30 48.92 -39.86
CA ASN A 204 23.05 49.73 -38.88
C ASN A 204 24.39 50.28 -39.40
N HIS A 205 24.88 49.84 -40.57
CA HIS A 205 26.03 50.50 -41.22
C HIS A 205 25.74 51.96 -41.67
N GLN A 206 24.48 52.41 -41.63
CA GLN A 206 24.07 53.75 -42.07
C GLN A 206 23.54 54.69 -40.99
N ARG A 207 23.26 54.23 -39.76
CA ARG A 207 22.75 55.08 -38.67
C ARG A 207 23.25 54.60 -37.32
N ASP A 208 24.23 55.32 -36.78
CA ASP A 208 24.66 55.18 -35.39
C ASP A 208 23.50 55.58 -34.46
N ASN A 209 23.24 54.76 -33.42
CA ASN A 209 22.30 55.01 -32.32
C ASN A 209 20.81 54.73 -32.55
N LEU A 210 20.46 53.52 -33.00
CA LEU A 210 19.10 52.99 -32.79
C LEU A 210 19.04 52.18 -31.49
N TYR A 211 18.72 52.84 -30.37
CA TYR A 211 18.38 52.18 -29.11
C TYR A 211 16.99 51.52 -29.26
N LEU A 212 16.97 50.29 -29.76
CA LEU A 212 15.81 49.42 -29.64
C LEU A 212 15.71 49.04 -28.16
N GLY A 213 14.63 49.41 -27.47
CA GLY A 213 14.34 48.97 -26.09
C GLY A 213 14.08 47.46 -25.95
N PHE A 214 14.63 46.67 -26.85
CA PHE A 214 14.53 45.23 -27.00
C PHE A 214 15.90 44.72 -27.43
N ASP A 215 16.49 43.81 -26.65
CA ASP A 215 17.74 43.13 -26.99
C ASP A 215 17.44 41.89 -27.85
N PRO A 216 17.66 41.94 -29.18
CA PRO A 216 17.35 40.82 -30.07
C PRO A 216 18.29 39.63 -29.85
N TYR A 217 19.51 39.87 -29.36
CA TYR A 217 20.48 38.80 -29.08
C TYR A 217 20.09 38.04 -27.82
N GLY A 218 19.66 38.75 -26.77
CA GLY A 218 19.12 38.14 -25.55
C GLY A 218 17.88 37.27 -25.83
N ALA A 219 16.92 37.79 -26.59
CA ALA A 219 15.73 37.02 -26.98
C ALA A 219 16.07 35.77 -27.81
N LEU A 220 17.04 35.86 -28.73
CA LEU A 220 17.53 34.71 -29.49
C LEU A 220 18.15 33.67 -28.56
N LEU A 221 19.00 34.10 -27.62
CA LEU A 221 19.67 33.20 -26.67
C LEU A 221 18.66 32.42 -25.81
N ASP A 222 17.60 33.09 -25.35
CA ASP A 222 16.52 32.44 -24.58
C ASP A 222 15.80 31.36 -25.40
N VAL A 223 15.52 31.65 -26.68
CA VAL A 223 14.86 30.67 -27.58
C VAL A 223 15.79 29.50 -27.88
N GLU A 224 17.08 29.76 -28.14
CA GLU A 224 18.10 28.71 -28.34
C GLU A 224 18.26 27.83 -27.09
N HIS A 225 18.26 28.43 -25.88
CA HIS A 225 18.31 27.69 -24.64
C HIS A 225 17.11 26.74 -24.49
N LYS A 226 15.88 27.26 -24.68
CA LYS A 226 14.66 26.44 -24.65
C LYS A 226 14.69 25.32 -25.68
N TYR A 227 15.14 25.61 -26.90
CA TYR A 227 15.28 24.61 -27.97
C TYR A 227 16.23 23.48 -27.57
N ASN A 228 17.40 23.81 -27.00
CA ASN A 228 18.37 22.82 -26.56
C ASN A 228 17.85 21.97 -25.39
N LEU A 229 17.09 22.55 -24.45
CA LEU A 229 16.41 21.78 -23.41
C LEU A 229 15.41 20.77 -24.00
N ILE A 230 14.63 21.17 -25.01
CA ILE A 230 13.71 20.24 -25.68
C ILE A 230 14.47 19.13 -26.39
N LEU A 231 15.61 19.42 -27.02
CA LEU A 231 16.44 18.38 -27.64
C LEU A 231 16.95 17.36 -26.63
N GLU A 232 17.44 17.80 -25.47
CA GLU A 232 17.90 16.90 -24.40
C GLU A 232 16.76 16.07 -23.80
N THR A 233 15.58 16.66 -23.61
CA THR A 233 14.40 15.93 -23.12
C THR A 233 13.90 14.90 -24.15
N LEU A 234 13.89 15.23 -25.44
CA LEU A 234 13.52 14.29 -26.51
C LEU A 234 14.53 13.14 -26.64
N LYS A 235 15.83 13.43 -26.49
CA LYS A 235 16.91 12.44 -26.51
C LYS A 235 16.78 11.43 -25.36
N THR A 236 16.35 11.90 -24.20
CA THR A 236 16.21 11.07 -22.99
C THR A 236 14.78 10.54 -22.76
N TYR A 237 13.84 10.91 -23.63
CA TYR A 237 12.40 10.65 -23.50
C TYR A 237 12.07 9.17 -23.25
N ASN A 238 12.57 8.26 -24.10
CA ASN A 238 12.23 6.84 -24.00
C ASN A 238 12.84 6.15 -22.76
N LYS A 239 13.88 6.74 -22.16
CA LYS A 239 14.62 6.15 -21.03
C LYS A 239 13.97 6.49 -19.69
N PHE A 240 13.57 7.74 -19.49
CA PHE A 240 13.04 8.21 -18.20
C PHE A 240 11.52 8.26 -18.12
N ASN A 241 10.82 8.07 -19.23
CA ASN A 241 9.35 8.15 -19.26
C ASN A 241 8.67 6.79 -19.09
N LYS A 242 9.43 5.74 -18.80
CA LYS A 242 8.89 4.42 -18.46
C LYS A 242 8.75 4.30 -16.95
N ILE A 243 7.72 3.57 -16.52
CA ILE A 243 7.58 3.19 -15.12
C ILE A 243 8.64 2.13 -14.83
N THR A 244 9.39 2.30 -13.76
CA THR A 244 10.47 1.38 -13.35
C THR A 244 10.39 1.10 -11.86
N TYR A 245 11.06 0.04 -11.42
CA TYR A 245 11.33 -0.13 -10.00
C TYR A 245 12.42 0.83 -9.54
N LEU A 246 12.27 1.36 -8.32
CA LEU A 246 13.27 2.25 -7.71
C LEU A 246 14.51 1.47 -7.28
N SER A 247 14.32 0.21 -6.89
CA SER A 247 15.37 -0.69 -6.45
C SER A 247 14.99 -2.15 -6.76
N ASP A 248 15.95 -3.04 -6.59
CA ASP A 248 15.65 -4.48 -6.59
C ASP A 248 14.75 -4.85 -5.40
N PRO A 249 13.83 -5.81 -5.58
CA PRO A 249 12.97 -6.28 -4.50
C PRO A 249 13.77 -7.04 -3.44
N ILE A 250 13.35 -6.91 -2.18
CA ILE A 250 13.96 -7.65 -1.07
C ILE A 250 13.31 -9.04 -0.99
N TYR A 251 14.12 -10.08 -1.10
CA TYR A 251 13.67 -11.47 -1.00
C TYR A 251 13.78 -11.97 0.45
N PRO A 252 12.65 -12.25 1.13
CA PRO A 252 12.70 -12.72 2.51
C PRO A 252 13.18 -14.18 2.61
N ASN A 253 14.14 -14.43 3.51
CA ASN A 253 14.63 -15.78 3.80
C ASN A 253 13.67 -16.62 4.67
N LYS A 254 12.58 -16.01 5.16
CA LYS A 254 11.58 -16.67 6.02
C LYS A 254 10.17 -16.34 5.51
N PRO A 255 9.22 -17.28 5.62
CA PRO A 255 7.85 -17.03 5.20
C PRO A 255 7.18 -16.00 6.11
N SER A 256 6.36 -15.14 5.50
CA SER A 256 5.55 -14.14 6.18
C SER A 256 4.31 -14.76 6.84
N LYS A 257 3.83 -15.89 6.32
CA LYS A 257 2.67 -16.63 6.82
C LYS A 257 2.95 -18.15 6.80
N PRO A 258 2.37 -18.91 7.74
CA PRO A 258 1.61 -18.44 8.91
C PRO A 258 2.51 -17.76 9.96
N LYS A 259 1.96 -16.82 10.73
CA LYS A 259 2.69 -16.17 11.84
C LYS A 259 2.76 -17.11 13.05
N THR A 260 3.61 -18.13 12.97
CA THR A 260 3.67 -19.25 13.93
C THR A 260 3.76 -18.80 15.39
N LYS A 261 4.64 -17.83 15.69
CA LYS A 261 4.79 -17.26 17.04
C LYS A 261 3.50 -16.63 17.56
N LEU A 262 2.79 -15.90 16.70
CA LEU A 262 1.53 -15.25 17.07
C LEU A 262 0.44 -16.28 17.35
N ILE A 263 0.30 -17.28 16.46
CA ILE A 263 -0.70 -18.34 16.59
C ILE A 263 -0.49 -19.10 17.89
N ILE A 264 0.74 -19.52 18.19
CA ILE A 264 1.07 -20.25 19.42
C ILE A 264 0.75 -19.40 20.67
N ALA A 265 1.12 -18.11 20.67
CA ALA A 265 0.84 -17.22 21.79
C ALA A 265 -0.67 -17.04 22.02
N VAL A 266 -1.43 -16.79 20.95
CA VAL A 266 -2.88 -16.63 21.02
C VAL A 266 -3.53 -17.93 21.49
N SER A 267 -3.19 -19.09 20.91
CA SER A 267 -3.73 -20.39 21.32
C SER A 267 -3.45 -20.71 22.79
N PHE A 268 -2.25 -20.38 23.29
CA PHE A 268 -1.91 -20.56 24.70
C PHE A 268 -2.79 -19.70 25.62
N ILE A 269 -2.93 -18.41 25.32
CA ILE A 269 -3.74 -17.48 26.14
C ILE A 269 -5.22 -17.88 26.10
N THR A 270 -5.75 -18.19 24.92
CA THR A 270 -7.16 -18.57 24.77
C THR A 270 -7.46 -19.88 25.46
N SER A 271 -6.57 -20.88 25.37
CA SER A 271 -6.78 -22.17 26.03
C SER A 271 -6.63 -22.10 27.54
N LEU A 272 -5.73 -21.25 28.06
CA LEU A 272 -5.58 -21.02 29.49
C LEU A 272 -6.84 -20.37 30.07
N MET A 273 -7.33 -19.29 29.44
CA MET A 273 -8.59 -18.62 29.84
C MET A 273 -9.78 -19.57 29.76
N PHE A 274 -9.90 -20.32 28.66
CA PHE A 274 -10.97 -21.29 28.48
C PHE A 274 -10.89 -22.41 29.52
N GLY A 275 -9.70 -22.91 29.84
CA GLY A 275 -9.51 -23.93 30.86
C GLY A 275 -9.91 -23.46 32.26
N ILE A 276 -9.56 -22.22 32.61
CA ILE A 276 -9.97 -21.60 33.89
C ILE A 276 -11.49 -21.46 33.95
N PHE A 277 -12.10 -20.93 32.88
CA PHE A 277 -13.56 -20.83 32.77
C PHE A 277 -14.24 -22.19 32.92
N LEU A 278 -13.74 -23.23 32.22
CA LEU A 278 -14.30 -24.57 32.29
C LEU A 278 -14.15 -25.19 33.69
N ALA A 279 -13.06 -24.92 34.39
CA ALA A 279 -12.86 -25.36 35.77
C ALA A 279 -13.93 -24.78 36.71
N PHE A 280 -14.19 -23.47 36.62
CA PHE A 280 -15.26 -22.82 37.38
C PHE A 280 -16.63 -23.34 37.02
N PHE A 281 -16.89 -23.53 35.71
CA PHE A 281 -18.16 -24.02 35.23
C PHE A 281 -18.47 -25.45 35.74
N ILE A 282 -17.47 -26.33 35.73
CA ILE A 282 -17.59 -27.70 36.26
C ILE A 282 -17.85 -27.68 37.77
N GLU A 283 -17.17 -26.80 38.52
CA GLU A 283 -17.41 -26.68 39.97
C GLU A 283 -18.80 -26.14 40.27
N TRP A 284 -19.26 -25.17 39.50
CA TRP A 284 -20.61 -24.62 39.60
C TRP A 284 -21.69 -25.69 39.38
N ILE A 285 -21.57 -26.51 38.32
CA ILE A 285 -22.51 -27.62 38.06
C ILE A 285 -22.51 -28.62 39.22
N LYS A 286 -21.34 -29.02 39.71
CA LYS A 286 -21.24 -29.97 40.84
C LYS A 286 -21.86 -29.41 42.12
N ASN A 287 -21.66 -28.13 42.39
CA ASN A 287 -22.25 -27.47 43.55
C ASN A 287 -23.77 -27.33 43.42
N ALA A 288 -24.28 -27.07 42.21
CA ALA A 288 -25.72 -27.05 41.95
C ALA A 288 -26.34 -28.45 42.20
N GLN A 289 -25.75 -29.52 41.67
CA GLN A 289 -26.22 -30.89 41.88
C GLN A 289 -26.28 -31.28 43.37
N LYS A 290 -25.23 -30.98 44.14
CA LYS A 290 -25.21 -31.25 45.59
C LYS A 290 -26.31 -30.52 46.36
N ARG A 291 -26.74 -29.33 45.91
CA ARG A 291 -27.84 -28.58 46.55
C ARG A 291 -29.19 -29.23 46.29
N TYR A 292 -29.39 -29.86 45.13
CA TYR A 292 -30.60 -30.63 44.85
C TYR A 292 -30.68 -31.93 45.64
N GLU A 293 -29.57 -32.67 45.78
CA GLU A 293 -29.54 -33.93 46.56
C GLU A 293 -29.72 -33.73 48.06
N LYS A 294 -29.40 -32.55 48.60
CA LYS A 294 -29.51 -32.25 50.04
C LYS A 294 -30.90 -31.74 50.46
N ASN A 295 -31.73 -31.33 49.49
CA ASN A 295 -33.07 -30.78 49.69
C ASN A 295 -34.20 -31.76 49.32
N ASN A 296 -33.87 -32.96 48.87
CA ASN A 296 -34.77 -34.11 48.69
C ASN A 296 -34.40 -35.22 49.67
#